data_AF-A0A3E1EE19-F1
#
_entry.id   AF-A0A3E1EE19-F1
#
_cell.length_a   1.000
_cell.length_b   1.000
_cell.length_c   1.000
_cell.angle_alpha   90.00
_cell.angle_beta   90.00
_cell.angle_gamma   90.00
#
_symmetry.space_group_name_H-M   'P 1'
#
loop_
_entity.id
_entity.type
_entity.pdbx_description
1 polymer ?
#
loop_
_entity_poly.entity_id
_entity_poly.type
_entity_poly.pdbx_seq_one_letter_code
_entity_poly.pdbx_strand_id
1 'polypeptide(L)' 'MKMTMHIDEALLLRVMATYGFASKTEAVEMALRELDRKARFREVGLAGMGMTPEELGAAVDPAYDLNALRVAETPTKYGQ' A
#
# COMPACT_ATOMS: atom_id res chain seq x y z
N MET A 1 25.28 6.06 8.37
CA MET A 1 26.24 6.79 7.50
C MET A 1 25.92 8.28 7.57
N LYS A 2 26.92 9.17 7.65
CA LYS A 2 26.71 10.63 7.60
C LYS A 2 26.96 11.10 6.15
N MET A 3 26.03 11.87 5.60
CA MET A 3 26.10 12.40 4.24
C MET A 3 25.50 13.82 4.24
N THR A 4 26.03 14.69 3.38
CA THR A 4 25.53 16.04 3.17
C THR A 4 24.88 16.10 1.79
N MET A 5 23.66 16.62 1.71
CA MET A 5 22.94 16.82 0.46
C MET A 5 22.06 18.06 0.53
N HIS A 6 21.75 18.65 -0.62
CA HIS A 6 20.82 19.77 -0.72
C HIS A 6 19.39 19.22 -0.89
N ILE A 7 18.46 19.69 -0.06
CA ILE A 7 17.05 19.33 -0.10
C ILE A 7 16.24 20.63 0.02
N ASP A 8 15.13 20.71 -0.72
CA ASP A 8 14.13 21.75 -0.51
C ASP A 8 13.55 21.64 0.91
N GLU A 9 13.87 22.61 1.76
CA GLU A 9 13.48 22.62 3.16
C GLU A 9 11.96 22.81 3.33
N ALA A 10 11.29 23.56 2.44
CA ALA A 10 9.86 23.73 2.50
C ALA A 10 9.13 22.42 2.19
N LEU A 11 9.62 21.66 1.20
CA LEU A 11 9.11 20.32 0.92
C LEU A 11 9.31 19.38 2.11
N LEU A 12 10.53 19.35 2.67
CA LEU A 12 10.86 18.47 3.80
C LEU A 12 9.96 18.75 5.02
N LEU A 13 9.76 20.03 5.36
CA LEU A 13 8.88 20.42 6.47
C LEU A 13 7.42 20.02 6.24
N ARG A 14 6.90 20.19 5.01
CA ARG A 14 5.54 19.74 4.67
C ARG A 14 5.39 18.24 4.82
N VAL A 15 6.36 17.46 4.35
CA VAL A 15 6.36 16.00 4.47
C VAL A 15 6.41 15.59 5.95
N MET A 16 7.32 16.18 6.74
CA MET A 16 7.40 15.93 8.18
C MET A 16 6.08 16.21 8.89
N ALA A 17 5.43 17.36 8.62
CA ALA A 17 4.16 17.72 9.23
C ALA A 17 3.01 16.81 8.81
N THR A 18 2.97 16.40 7.54
CA THR A 18 1.90 15.55 6.98
C THR A 18 1.89 14.16 7.61
N TYR A 19 3.08 13.59 7.86
CA TYR A 19 3.23 12.22 8.33
C TYR A 19 3.70 12.10 9.79
N GLY A 20 3.89 13.23 10.48
CA GLY A 20 4.25 13.27 11.90
C GLY A 20 5.69 12.81 12.20
N PHE A 21 6.64 13.01 11.27
CA PHE A 21 8.03 12.60 11.50
C PHE A 21 8.74 13.51 12.49
N ALA A 22 9.45 12.90 13.44
CA ALA A 22 10.16 13.59 14.51
C ALA A 22 11.48 14.21 14.03
N SER A 23 12.05 13.74 12.92
CA SER A 23 13.32 14.24 12.39
C SER A 23 13.40 14.28 10.88
N LYS A 24 14.31 15.13 10.36
CA LYS A 24 14.64 15.21 8.93
C LYS A 24 15.16 13.87 8.39
N THR A 25 15.96 13.15 9.18
CA THR A 25 16.51 11.83 8.83
C THR A 25 15.41 10.80 8.66
N GLU A 26 14.47 10.75 9.61
CA GLU A 26 13.33 9.84 9.55
C GLU A 26 12.47 10.11 8.31
N ALA A 27 12.17 11.38 8.02
CA ALA A 27 11.39 11.74 6.84
C ALA A 27 12.06 11.30 5.53
N VAL A 28 13.38 11.48 5.42
CA VAL A 28 14.14 11.04 4.24
C VAL A 28 14.21 9.51 4.15
N GLU A 29 14.46 8.82 5.28
CA GLU A 29 14.46 7.36 5.31
C GLU A 29 13.11 6.80 4.87
N MET A 30 12.01 7.33 5.41
CA MET A 30 10.67 6.88 5.08
C MET A 30 10.30 7.18 3.63
N ALA A 31 10.70 8.33 3.09
CA ALA A 31 10.49 8.65 1.68
C ALA A 31 11.21 7.66 0.75
N LEU A 32 12.47 7.32 1.05
CA LEU A 32 13.25 6.37 0.25
C LEU A 32 12.68 4.95 0.33
N ARG A 33 12.32 4.50 1.54
CA ARG A 33 11.67 3.19 1.74
C ARG A 33 10.34 3.10 0.99
N GLU A 34 9.56 4.16 0.99
CA GLU A 34 8.26 4.17 0.32
C GLU A 34 8.42 4.11 -1.20
N LEU A 35 9.43 4.78 -1.77
CA LEU A 35 9.72 4.68 -3.21
C LEU A 35 10.19 3.27 -3.60
N ASP A 36 11.06 2.65 -2.80
CA ASP A 36 11.47 1.24 -3.00
C ASP A 36 10.27 0.29 -2.88
N ARG A 37 9.42 0.46 -1.86
CA ARG A 37 8.19 -0.34 -1.67
C ARG A 37 7.27 -0.24 -2.88
N LYS A 38 7.07 0.96 -3.43
CA LYS A 38 6.26 1.17 -4.65
C LYS A 38 6.85 0.47 -5.86
N ALA A 39 8.16 0.52 -6.04
CA ALA A 39 8.84 -0.17 -7.14
C ALA A 39 8.65 -1.69 -7.04
N ARG A 40 8.89 -2.28 -5.85
CA ARG A 40 8.67 -3.71 -5.60
C ARG A 40 7.21 -4.13 -5.77
N PHE A 41 6.28 -3.29 -5.31
CA PHE A 41 4.86 -3.56 -5.49
C PHE A 41 4.48 -3.61 -6.98
N ARG A 42 5.05 -2.71 -7.80
CA ARG A 42 4.87 -2.76 -9.26
C ARG A 42 5.43 -4.04 -9.86
N GLU A 43 6.59 -4.50 -9.43
CA GLU A 43 7.18 -5.76 -9.89
C GLU A 43 6.29 -6.96 -9.56
N VAL A 44 5.80 -7.05 -8.32
CA VAL A 44 4.87 -8.10 -7.90
C VAL A 44 3.56 -8.03 -8.70
N GLY A 45 3.01 -6.83 -8.88
CA GLY A 45 1.79 -6.64 -9.67
C GLY A 45 1.95 -7.05 -11.14
N LEU A 46 3.12 -6.78 -11.74
CA LEU A 46 3.44 -7.16 -13.11
C LEU A 46 3.75 -8.66 -13.27
N ALA A 47 4.37 -9.28 -12.27
CA ALA A 47 4.59 -10.72 -12.25
C ALA A 47 3.26 -11.49 -12.24
N GLY A 48 2.19 -10.88 -11.73
CA GLY A 48 0.87 -11.48 -11.64
C GLY A 48 0.83 -12.62 -10.62
N MET A 49 -0.27 -13.39 -10.62
CA MET A 49 -0.44 -14.50 -9.68
C MET A 49 0.14 -15.83 -10.20
N GLY A 50 0.83 -15.80 -11.34
CA GLY A 50 1.35 -17.01 -11.99
C GLY A 50 0.26 -17.97 -12.48
N MET A 51 -0.98 -17.47 -12.66
CA MET A 51 -2.16 -18.24 -13.06
C MET A 51 -2.76 -17.67 -14.33
N THR A 52 -3.36 -18.52 -15.17
CA THR A 52 -4.19 -18.07 -16.29
C THR A 52 -5.52 -17.48 -15.76
N PRO A 53 -6.27 -16.72 -16.59
CA PRO A 53 -7.59 -16.21 -16.19
C PRO A 53 -8.57 -17.31 -15.76
N GLU A 54 -8.51 -18.49 -16.40
CA GLU A 54 -9.35 -19.64 -16.07
C GLU A 54 -8.97 -20.26 -14.73
N GLU A 55 -7.68 -20.45 -14.47
CA GLU A 55 -7.16 -20.93 -13.19
C GLU A 55 -7.51 -19.96 -12.05
N LEU A 56 -7.39 -18.66 -12.31
CA LEU A 56 -7.78 -17.63 -11.35
C LEU A 56 -9.28 -17.68 -11.04
N GLY A 57 -10.12 -17.90 -12.06
CA GLY A 57 -11.57 -18.06 -11.90
C GLY A 57 -11.96 -19.31 -11.12
N ALA A 58 -11.18 -20.39 -11.26
CA ALA A 58 -11.38 -21.65 -10.55
C ALA A 58 -10.70 -21.68 -9.16
N ALA A 59 -9.89 -20.67 -8.82
CA ALA A 59 -9.18 -20.59 -7.53
C ALA A 59 -10.12 -20.31 -6.34
N VAL A 60 -11.33 -19.83 -6.60
CA VAL A 60 -12.36 -19.64 -5.57
C VAL A 60 -13.04 -20.98 -5.31
N ASP A 61 -13.13 -21.36 -4.02
CA ASP A 61 -13.84 -22.58 -3.61
C ASP A 61 -15.28 -22.56 -4.15
N PRO A 62 -15.73 -23.58 -4.91
CA PRO A 62 -17.09 -23.63 -5.44
C PRO A 62 -18.18 -23.55 -4.37
N ALA A 63 -17.88 -23.94 -3.12
CA ALA A 63 -18.78 -23.83 -1.98
C ALA A 63 -18.79 -22.43 -1.34
N TYR A 64 -17.97 -21.49 -1.82
CA TYR A 64 -17.92 -20.12 -1.34
C TYR A 64 -19.15 -19.32 -1.78
N ASP A 65 -20.19 -19.33 -0.96
CA ASP A 65 -21.41 -18.55 -1.18
C ASP A 65 -21.33 -17.18 -0.49
N LEU A 66 -20.92 -16.17 -1.26
CA LEU A 66 -20.84 -14.77 -0.81
C LEU A 66 -22.20 -14.24 -0.30
N ASN A 67 -23.30 -14.66 -0.91
CA ASN A 67 -24.62 -14.13 -0.55
C ASN A 67 -25.09 -14.71 0.79
N ALA A 68 -24.89 -16.01 1.02
CA ALA A 68 -25.18 -16.63 2.31
C ALA A 68 -24.37 -16.01 3.45
N LEU A 69 -23.08 -15.71 3.23
CA LEU A 69 -22.22 -15.06 4.22
C LEU A 69 -22.70 -13.65 4.56
N ARG A 70 -23.13 -12.88 3.55
CA ARG A 70 -23.61 -11.50 3.72
C ARG A 70 -24.95 -11.37 4.43
N VAL A 71 -25.79 -12.41 4.45
CA VAL A 71 -27.08 -12.37 5.17
C VAL A 71 -26.89 -12.22 6.69
N ALA A 72 -25.79 -12.75 7.23
CA ALA A 72 -25.46 -12.64 8.65
C ALA A 72 -24.71 -11.35 9.01
N GLU A 73 -24.26 -10.58 8.02
CA GLU A 73 -23.51 -9.34 8.23
C GLU A 73 -24.45 -8.16 8.50
N THR A 74 -24.18 -7.40 9.56
CA THR A 74 -24.86 -6.12 9.78
C THR A 74 -24.27 -5.09 8.81
N PRO A 75 -25.06 -4.46 7.92
CA PRO A 75 -24.52 -3.52 6.95
C PRO A 75 -23.93 -2.30 7.64
N THR A 76 -22.62 -2.08 7.48
CA THR A 76 -21.97 -0.84 7.92
C THR A 76 -22.28 0.27 6.91
N LYS A 77 -22.90 1.35 7.36
CA LYS A 77 -23.05 2.57 6.55
C LYS A 77 -21.70 3.27 6.48
N TYR A 78 -21.07 3.26 5.31
CA TYR A 78 -19.90 4.08 5.03
C TYR A 78 -20.34 5.38 4.35
N GLY A 79 -19.91 6.52 4.89
CA GLY A 79 -20.32 7.86 4.46
C GLY A 79 -21.55 8.36 5.22
N GLN A 80 -21.38 9.46 5.95
CA GLN A 80 -22.46 10.36 6.36
C GLN A 80 -22.63 11.44 5.29
#